data_AF-A0A7C5GKG2-F1
#
_entry.id   AF-A0A7C5GKG2-F1
#
_cell.length_a   1.000
_cell.length_b   1.000
_cell.length_c   1.000
_cell.angle_alpha   90.00
_cell.angle_beta   90.00
_cell.angle_gamma   90.00
#
_symmetry.space_group_name_H-M   'P 1'
#
loop_
_entity.id
_entity.type
_entity.pdbx_description
1 polymer ?
#
loop_
_entity_poly.entity_id
_entity_poly.type
_entity_poly.pdbx_seq_one_letter_code
_entity_poly.pdbx_strand_id
1 'polypeptide(L)'
;MPGFTRIDQATLLNTAPDMGALAERAQLDQGARSQRAASGAELVRQGRASGDPGLMEVFLAEYGLSTDEGVALMCLAEALLRVPDAPTIDALIEDKIAAS
;
A
#
# COMPACT_ATOMS: atom_id res chain seq x y z
N MET A 1 -34.48 19.99 -0.26
CA MET A 1 -34.30 18.95 0.78
C MET A 1 -33.16 19.39 1.71
N PRO A 2 -33.39 19.54 3.02
CA PRO A 2 -32.46 20.20 3.95
C PRO A 2 -31.19 19.39 4.32
N GLY A 3 -31.05 18.14 3.89
CA GLY A 3 -29.93 17.26 4.28
C GLY A 3 -28.59 17.56 3.60
N PHE A 4 -28.62 18.02 2.34
CA PHE A 4 -27.40 18.26 1.56
C PHE A 4 -26.66 19.54 1.96
N THR A 5 -27.39 20.54 2.50
CA THR A 5 -26.84 21.83 2.92
C THR A 5 -25.75 21.69 3.99
N ARG A 6 -25.80 20.66 4.85
CA ARG A 6 -24.76 20.40 5.86
C ARG A 6 -23.47 19.84 5.25
N ILE A 7 -23.57 19.02 4.21
CA ILE A 7 -22.42 18.42 3.51
C ILE A 7 -21.71 19.51 2.69
N ASP A 8 -22.48 20.34 2.00
CA ASP A 8 -21.97 21.45 1.20
C ASP A 8 -21.21 22.46 2.08
N GLN A 9 -21.77 22.79 3.26
CA GLN A 9 -21.11 23.68 4.22
C GLN A 9 -19.83 23.10 4.82
N ALA A 10 -19.74 21.77 4.98
CA ALA A 10 -18.55 21.10 5.51
C ALA A 10 -17.39 21.03 4.52
N THR A 11 -17.64 21.27 3.23
CA THR A 11 -16.64 21.07 2.16
C THR A 11 -15.52 22.13 2.19
N LEU A 12 -15.79 23.32 2.76
CA LEU A 12 -14.86 24.46 2.81
C LEU A 12 -14.49 24.89 4.24
N LEU A 13 -14.78 24.06 5.25
CA LEU A 13 -14.46 24.40 6.63
C LEU A 13 -12.95 24.35 6.90
N ASN A 14 -12.50 25.27 7.76
CA ASN A 14 -11.14 25.28 8.27
C ASN A 14 -10.90 24.08 9.20
N THR A 15 -9.78 23.37 9.05
CA THR A 15 -9.48 22.13 9.78
C THR A 15 -9.38 22.33 11.29
N ALA A 16 -8.86 23.46 11.76
CA ALA A 16 -8.58 23.68 13.18
C ALA A 16 -9.82 23.71 14.12
N PRO A 17 -10.88 24.48 13.83
CA PRO A 17 -12.07 24.52 14.69
C PRO A 17 -12.89 23.21 14.72
N ASP A 18 -12.80 22.36 13.69
CA ASP A 18 -13.59 21.12 13.61
C ASP A 18 -12.92 19.93 14.32
N MET A 19 -11.58 19.92 14.43
CA MET A 19 -10.86 18.85 15.11
C MET A 19 -11.24 18.71 16.60
N GLY A 20 -11.57 19.81 17.28
CA GLY A 20 -12.02 19.77 18.68
C GLY A 20 -13.38 19.08 18.84
N ALA A 21 -14.35 19.44 18.00
CA ALA A 21 -15.68 18.84 18.02
C ALA A 21 -15.64 17.35 17.63
N LEU A 22 -14.79 16.99 16.66
CA LEU A 22 -14.56 15.59 16.29
C LEU A 22 -13.86 14.80 17.41
N ALA A 23 -12.86 15.40 18.06
CA ALA A 23 -12.16 14.77 19.18
C ALA A 23 -13.10 14.50 20.36
N GLU A 24 -13.98 15.46 20.70
CA GLU A 24 -15.02 15.28 21.72
C GLU A 24 -15.99 14.16 21.36
N ARG A 25 -16.48 14.13 20.12
CA ARG A 25 -17.37 13.05 19.64
C ARG A 25 -16.70 11.68 19.61
N ALA A 26 -15.39 11.66 19.39
CA ALA A 26 -14.57 10.45 19.41
C ALA A 26 -14.01 10.11 20.80
N GLN A 27 -14.38 10.85 21.86
CA GLN A 27 -13.93 10.52 23.20
C GLN A 27 -14.39 9.13 23.62
N LEU A 28 -13.46 8.44 24.27
CA LEU A 28 -13.63 7.12 24.83
C LEU A 28 -13.16 7.20 26.26
N ASP A 29 -13.82 6.49 27.15
CA ASP A 29 -13.30 6.29 28.50
C ASP A 29 -11.99 5.49 28.47
N GLN A 30 -11.26 5.54 29.57
CA GLN A 30 -9.93 4.92 29.67
C GLN A 30 -9.98 3.39 29.51
N GLY A 31 -11.08 2.74 29.92
CA GLY A 31 -11.28 1.31 29.75
C GLY A 31 -11.46 0.94 28.27
N ALA A 32 -12.34 1.63 27.57
CA ALA A 32 -12.57 1.46 26.14
C ALA A 32 -11.31 1.76 25.31
N ARG A 33 -10.53 2.79 25.69
CA ARG A 33 -9.24 3.10 25.03
C ARG A 33 -8.23 1.97 25.19
N SER A 34 -8.06 1.45 26.41
CA SER A 34 -7.08 0.39 26.67
C SER A 34 -7.46 -0.93 25.97
N GLN A 35 -8.74 -1.30 25.98
CA GLN A 35 -9.23 -2.48 25.25
C GLN A 35 -9.01 -2.37 23.74
N ARG A 36 -9.33 -1.21 23.14
CA ARG A 36 -9.11 -0.99 21.70
C ARG A 36 -7.63 -0.97 21.33
N ALA A 37 -6.78 -0.38 22.16
CA ALA A 37 -5.34 -0.40 21.96
C ALA A 37 -4.78 -1.84 22.01
N ALA A 38 -5.24 -2.66 22.97
CA ALA A 38 -4.84 -4.06 23.07
C ALA A 38 -5.28 -4.87 21.84
N SER A 39 -6.53 -4.69 21.39
CA SER A 39 -7.06 -5.33 20.19
C SER A 39 -6.32 -4.89 18.92
N GLY A 40 -6.08 -3.58 18.74
CA GLY A 40 -5.31 -3.06 17.61
C GLY A 40 -3.88 -3.59 17.59
N ALA A 41 -3.22 -3.67 18.75
CA ALA A 41 -1.89 -4.24 18.85
C ALA A 41 -1.87 -5.73 18.48
N GLU A 42 -2.93 -6.47 18.81
CA GLU A 42 -3.07 -7.87 18.42
C GLU A 42 -3.25 -8.04 16.92
N LEU A 43 -4.09 -7.23 16.28
CA LEU A 43 -4.25 -7.23 14.83
C LEU A 43 -2.93 -6.92 14.11
N VAL A 44 -2.15 -5.95 14.62
CA VAL A 44 -0.82 -5.62 14.06
C VAL A 44 0.14 -6.79 14.23
N ARG A 45 0.16 -7.46 15.40
CA ARG A 45 0.99 -8.66 15.61
C ARG A 45 0.62 -9.77 14.64
N GLN A 46 -0.67 -10.04 14.47
CA GLN A 46 -1.16 -11.03 13.52
C GLN A 46 -0.79 -10.68 12.08
N GLY A 47 -0.96 -9.43 11.66
CA GLY A 47 -0.58 -8.97 10.33
C GLY A 47 0.92 -9.12 10.07
N ARG A 48 1.77 -8.80 11.06
CA ARG A 48 3.23 -8.98 10.96
C ARG A 48 3.67 -10.44 10.99
N ALA A 49 2.98 -11.28 11.76
CA ALA A 49 3.26 -12.72 11.81
C ALA A 49 2.79 -13.46 10.55
N SER A 50 1.79 -12.92 9.86
CA SER A 50 1.21 -13.49 8.63
C SER A 50 1.80 -12.90 7.35
N GLY A 51 2.58 -11.81 7.47
CA GLY A 51 3.18 -11.14 6.32
C GLY A 51 4.42 -11.90 5.86
N ASP A 52 4.25 -12.81 4.90
CA ASP A 52 5.29 -12.93 3.87
C ASP A 52 5.18 -11.64 3.05
N PRO A 53 6.17 -10.73 3.09
CA PRO A 53 6.19 -9.60 2.18
C PRO A 53 6.01 -10.15 0.77
N GLY A 54 5.07 -9.57 0.01
CA GLY A 54 4.75 -10.07 -1.33
C GLY A 54 6.05 -10.13 -2.13
N LEU A 55 6.22 -11.17 -2.97
CA LEU A 55 7.45 -11.38 -3.75
C LEU A 55 7.96 -10.08 -4.41
N MET A 56 7.04 -9.22 -4.85
CA MET A 56 7.33 -7.91 -5.42
C MET A 56 7.91 -6.91 -4.41
N GLU A 57 7.38 -6.80 -3.19
CA GLU A 57 7.92 -5.90 -2.16
C GLU A 57 9.33 -6.31 -1.73
N VAL A 58 9.57 -7.62 -1.59
CA VAL A 58 10.91 -8.16 -1.31
C VAL A 58 11.87 -7.81 -2.43
N PHE A 59 11.45 -8.05 -3.68
CA PHE A 59 12.25 -7.77 -4.85
C PHE A 59 12.58 -6.28 -5.00
N LEU A 60 11.61 -5.38 -4.81
CA LEU A 60 11.84 -3.93 -4.85
C LEU A 60 12.82 -3.47 -3.76
N ALA A 61 12.69 -4.01 -2.54
CA ALA A 61 13.57 -3.67 -1.43
C ALA A 61 14.99 -4.22 -1.60
N GLU A 62 15.14 -5.43 -2.14
CA GLU A 62 16.43 -6.10 -2.38
C GLU A 62 17.27 -5.38 -3.46
N TYR A 63 16.62 -4.89 -4.52
CA TYR A 63 17.28 -4.20 -5.62
C TYR A 63 17.18 -2.66 -5.56
N GLY A 64 16.56 -2.11 -4.51
CA GLY A 64 16.41 -0.66 -4.30
C GLY A 64 15.59 0.05 -5.36
N LEU A 65 14.66 -0.66 -6.00
CA LEU A 65 13.90 -0.16 -7.14
C LEU A 65 12.81 0.81 -6.69
N SER A 66 12.64 1.88 -7.46
CA SER A 66 11.45 2.74 -7.39
C SER A 66 10.20 1.99 -7.86
N THR A 67 9.02 2.50 -7.52
CA THR A 67 7.74 1.94 -7.97
C THR A 67 7.66 1.87 -9.51
N ASP A 68 8.19 2.88 -10.21
CA ASP A 68 8.17 2.93 -11.67
C ASP A 68 9.10 1.86 -12.29
N GLU A 69 10.28 1.67 -11.72
CA GLU A 69 11.22 0.60 -12.13
C GLU A 69 10.65 -0.79 -11.85
N GLY A 70 9.92 -0.95 -10.74
CA GLY A 70 9.16 -2.15 -10.42
C GLY A 70 8.15 -2.54 -11.49
N VAL A 71 7.34 -1.57 -11.92
CA VAL A 71 6.34 -1.76 -12.97
C VAL A 71 7.02 -2.10 -14.30
N ALA A 72 8.11 -1.40 -14.66
CA ALA A 72 8.86 -1.69 -15.87
C ALA A 72 9.40 -3.14 -15.90
N LEU A 73 9.90 -3.63 -14.76
CA LEU A 73 10.40 -4.99 -14.64
C LEU A 73 9.28 -6.05 -14.73
N MET A 74 8.12 -5.81 -14.13
CA MET A 74 6.97 -6.71 -14.27
C MET A 74 6.52 -6.82 -15.73
N CYS A 75 6.49 -5.70 -16.46
CA CYS A 75 6.19 -5.68 -17.89
C CYS A 75 7.23 -6.46 -18.71
N LEU A 76 8.52 -6.33 -18.37
CA LEU A 76 9.59 -7.11 -19.00
C LEU A 76 9.41 -8.61 -18.73
N ALA A 77 9.17 -9.00 -17.47
CA ALA A 77 8.92 -10.39 -17.10
C ALA A 77 7.70 -10.96 -17.83
N GLU A 78 6.61 -10.18 -17.97
CA GLU A 78 5.44 -10.57 -18.74
C GLU A 78 5.78 -10.79 -20.22
N ALA A 79 6.54 -9.89 -20.83
CA ALA A 79 6.96 -10.03 -22.23
C ALA A 79 7.81 -11.29 -22.45
N LEU A 80 8.70 -11.61 -21.51
CA LEU A 80 9.53 -12.82 -21.56
C LEU A 80 8.69 -14.10 -21.35
N LEU A 81 7.67 -14.09 -20.50
CA LEU A 81 6.75 -15.23 -20.31
C LEU A 81 5.89 -15.55 -21.56
N ARG A 82 5.76 -14.62 -22.51
CA ARG A 82 5.05 -14.84 -23.78
C ARG A 82 5.92 -15.52 -24.85
N VAL A 83 7.22 -15.68 -24.62
CA VAL A 83 8.12 -16.40 -25.53
C VAL A 83 8.01 -17.91 -25.24
N PRO A 84 7.73 -18.75 -26.25
CA PRO A 84 7.30 -20.14 -26.04
C PRO A 84 8.41 -21.11 -25.66
N ASP A 85 9.69 -20.77 -25.84
CA ASP A 85 10.82 -21.65 -25.53
C ASP A 85 11.92 -20.94 -24.73
N ALA A 86 12.38 -21.61 -23.67
CA ALA A 86 13.40 -21.10 -22.74
C ALA A 86 14.75 -20.77 -23.41
N PRO A 87 15.27 -21.54 -24.39
CA PRO A 87 16.52 -21.20 -25.07
C PRO A 87 16.46 -19.85 -25.81
N THR A 88 15.32 -19.52 -26.42
CA THR A 88 15.12 -18.23 -27.08
C THR A 88 15.04 -17.08 -26.07
N ILE A 89 14.49 -17.32 -24.88
CA ILE A 89 14.49 -16.33 -23.77
C ILE A 89 15.92 -16.02 -23.32
N ASP A 90 16.71 -17.04 -23.04
CA ASP A 90 18.10 -16.87 -22.56
C ASP A 90 18.94 -16.11 -23.59
N ALA A 91 18.81 -16.46 -24.88
CA ALA A 91 19.49 -15.77 -25.96
C ALA A 91 19.08 -14.29 -26.09
N LEU A 92 17.79 -13.98 -25.87
CA LEU A 92 17.29 -12.60 -25.90
C LEU A 92 17.77 -11.77 -24.70
N ILE A 93 17.84 -12.38 -23.50
CA ILE A 93 18.35 -11.72 -22.30
C ILE A 93 19.83 -11.38 -22.48
N GLU A 94 20.63 -12.33 -22.98
CA GLU A 94 22.07 -12.16 -23.21
C GLU A 94 22.36 -11.08 -24.28
N ASP A 95 21.60 -11.07 -25.38
CA ASP A 95 21.82 -10.15 -26.50
C ASP A 95 21.31 -8.72 -26.28
N LYS A 96 20.33 -8.51 -25.39
CA LYS A 96 19.63 -7.20 -25.28
C LYS A 96 19.58 -6.60 -23.88
N ILE A 97 19.82 -7.37 -22.82
CA ILE A 97 19.66 -6.89 -21.43
C ILE A 97 20.98 -6.92 -20.68
N ALA A 98 21.77 -7.99 -20.81
CA ALA A 98 23.07 -8.11 -20.11
C ALA A 98 24.21 -7.32 -20.76
N ALA A 99 24.07 -6.96 -22.04
CA ALA A 99 25.09 -6.24 -22.81
C ALA A 99 25.02 -4.70 -22.68
N SER A 100 24.18 -4.15 -21.79
CA SER A 100 23.98 -2.70 -21.59
C SER A 100 24.18 -2.25 -20.15
#